data_AF-A0A2V8P311-F1
#
_entry.id   AF-A0A2V8P311-F1
#
_cell.length_a   1.000
_cell.length_b   1.000
_cell.length_c   1.000
_cell.angle_alpha   90.00
_cell.angle_beta   90.00
_cell.angle_gamma   90.00
#
_symmetry.space_group_name_H-M   'P 1'
#
loop_
_entity.id
_entity.type
_entity.pdbx_description
1 polymer ?
#
loop_
_entity_poly.entity_id
_entity_poly.type
_entity_poly.pdbx_seq_one_letter_code
_entity_poly.pdbx_strand_id
1 'polypeptide(L)'
;MKRKLELWLAVVALVIAMSSFARADVVTEWNQNAQQALLTAKTSPVVSTRVLAIMHVAMFDAVNGIERRYTPIHVDFDAPPGASRRAAAIQAAYATLVKLFPSQKSTLDAQRDASLNSIASEEAVENSQSIARGIEWGQQVGDDILAWRSTDGFTPPPPPFFGGTDVGQWRPTPPRFLPGALPQWAHMTPWAMSSPDQFRPLGPPALTSDQYAADVNEVKEIGSNSS
;
A
#
# COMPACT_ATOMS: atom_id res chain seq x y z
N MET A 1 50.00 7.45 -26.01
CA MET A 1 48.74 6.66 -25.96
C MET A 1 48.54 5.92 -24.64
N LYS A 2 49.49 5.09 -24.17
CA LYS A 2 49.35 4.29 -22.92
C LYS A 2 48.93 5.11 -21.68
N ARG A 3 49.59 6.25 -21.43
CA ARG A 3 49.30 7.12 -20.27
C ARG A 3 47.89 7.74 -20.27
N LYS A 4 47.30 7.97 -21.46
CA LYS A 4 45.90 8.45 -21.57
C LYS A 4 44.91 7.32 -21.30
N LEU A 5 45.23 6.08 -21.71
CA LEU A 5 44.39 4.91 -21.46
C LEU A 5 44.36 4.54 -19.96
N GLU A 6 45.49 4.65 -19.26
CA GLU A 6 45.58 4.41 -17.80
C GLU A 6 44.79 5.44 -16.99
N LEU A 7 44.84 6.72 -17.37
CA LEU A 7 44.03 7.79 -16.77
C LEU A 7 42.53 7.57 -17.00
N TRP A 8 42.13 7.11 -18.18
CA TRP A 8 40.74 6.77 -18.48
C TRP A 8 40.25 5.57 -17.67
N LEU A 9 41.06 4.52 -17.53
CA LEU A 9 40.73 3.34 -16.72
C LEU A 9 40.62 3.67 -15.22
N ALA A 10 41.48 4.55 -14.70
CA ALA A 10 41.41 5.01 -13.31
C ALA A 10 40.15 5.84 -13.02
N VAL A 11 39.75 6.71 -13.96
CA VAL A 11 38.50 7.50 -13.83
C VAL A 11 37.26 6.61 -13.91
N VAL A 12 37.23 5.61 -14.79
CA VAL A 12 36.11 4.65 -14.87
C VAL A 12 36.02 3.81 -13.60
N ALA A 13 37.14 3.33 -13.05
CA ALA A 13 37.15 2.59 -11.78
C ALA A 13 36.66 3.46 -10.60
N LEU A 14 37.00 4.76 -10.60
CA LEU A 14 36.57 5.71 -9.58
C LEU A 14 35.06 6.02 -9.68
N VAL A 15 34.51 6.10 -10.89
CA VAL A 15 33.07 6.30 -11.13
C VAL A 15 32.26 5.04 -10.76
N ILE A 16 32.80 3.84 -11.01
CA ILE A 16 32.17 2.59 -10.57
C ILE A 16 32.20 2.49 -9.03
N ALA A 17 33.30 2.89 -8.38
CA ALA A 17 33.41 2.91 -6.92
C ALA A 17 32.57 4.01 -6.24
N MET A 18 32.24 5.10 -6.94
CA MET A 18 31.33 6.16 -6.49
C MET A 18 29.86 5.89 -6.82
N SER A 19 29.53 4.69 -7.33
CA SER A 19 28.16 4.22 -7.33
C SER A 19 27.76 4.00 -5.87
N SER A 20 27.28 5.05 -5.20
CA SER A 20 26.50 4.88 -3.99
C SER A 20 25.43 3.87 -4.34
N PHE A 21 25.46 2.69 -3.71
CA PHE A 21 24.33 1.79 -3.77
C PHE A 21 23.11 2.64 -3.43
N ALA A 22 22.21 2.83 -4.39
CA ALA A 22 20.91 3.41 -4.09
C ALA A 22 20.24 2.42 -3.14
N ARG A 23 20.44 2.62 -1.83
CA ARG A 23 19.80 1.81 -0.80
C ARG A 23 18.36 2.25 -0.75
N ALA A 24 17.45 1.34 -1.08
CA ALA A 24 16.05 1.52 -0.77
C ALA A 24 15.95 1.79 0.73
N ASP A 25 15.36 2.92 1.11
CA ASP A 25 14.92 3.10 2.48
C ASP A 25 13.89 2.00 2.82
N VAL A 26 13.81 1.61 4.09
CA VAL A 26 12.95 0.51 4.56
C VAL A 26 11.49 0.66 4.14
N VAL A 27 10.99 1.88 3.96
CA VAL A 27 9.64 2.15 3.44
C VAL A 27 9.49 1.70 1.99
N THR A 28 10.49 1.99 1.15
CA THR A 28 10.47 1.58 -0.26
C THR A 28 10.59 0.06 -0.40
N GLU A 29 11.46 -0.57 0.40
CA GLU A 29 11.60 -2.03 0.46
C GLU A 29 10.28 -2.71 0.84
N TRP A 30 9.63 -2.24 1.92
CA TRP A 30 8.37 -2.83 2.37
C TRP A 30 7.19 -2.54 1.45
N ASN A 31 7.18 -1.41 0.74
CA ASN A 31 6.23 -1.18 -0.35
C ASN A 31 6.41 -2.19 -1.50
N GLN A 32 7.65 -2.57 -1.85
CA GLN A 32 7.90 -3.63 -2.84
C GLN A 32 7.44 -5.00 -2.33
N ASN A 33 7.73 -5.34 -1.07
CA ASN A 33 7.26 -6.58 -0.46
C ASN A 33 5.73 -6.66 -0.42
N ALA A 34 5.05 -5.56 -0.09
CA ALA A 34 3.60 -5.47 -0.12
C ALA A 34 3.03 -5.68 -1.53
N GLN A 35 3.61 -5.04 -2.55
CA GLN A 35 3.20 -5.24 -3.94
C GLN A 35 3.36 -6.70 -4.37
N GLN A 36 4.47 -7.35 -4.01
CA GLN A 36 4.67 -8.76 -4.29
C GLN A 36 3.62 -9.63 -3.57
N ALA A 37 3.32 -9.34 -2.30
CA ALA A 37 2.31 -10.08 -1.55
C ALA A 37 0.91 -9.92 -2.16
N LEU A 38 0.56 -8.72 -2.63
CA LEU A 38 -0.69 -8.42 -3.31
C LEU A 38 -0.84 -9.18 -4.63
N LEU A 39 0.23 -9.21 -5.43
CA LEU A 39 0.29 -9.94 -6.70
C LEU A 39 0.17 -11.45 -6.49
N THR A 40 0.92 -12.01 -5.54
CA THR A 40 0.85 -13.44 -5.17
C THR A 40 -0.57 -13.83 -4.74
N ALA A 41 -1.23 -12.98 -3.93
CA ALA A 41 -2.60 -13.20 -3.49
C ALA A 41 -3.67 -12.90 -4.56
N LYS A 42 -3.29 -12.38 -5.74
CA LYS A 42 -4.20 -11.90 -6.79
C LYS A 42 -5.27 -10.95 -6.24
N THR A 43 -4.83 -10.07 -5.34
CA THR A 43 -5.73 -9.14 -4.64
C THR A 43 -6.35 -8.17 -5.65
N SER A 44 -7.67 -7.93 -5.53
CA SER A 44 -8.35 -6.94 -6.36
C SER A 44 -7.63 -5.59 -6.27
N PRO A 45 -7.41 -4.86 -7.38
CA PRO A 45 -6.75 -3.55 -7.36
C PRO A 45 -7.38 -2.57 -6.37
N VAL A 46 -8.70 -2.61 -6.20
CA VAL A 46 -9.43 -1.77 -5.25
C VAL A 46 -9.11 -2.19 -3.81
N VAL A 47 -9.07 -3.49 -3.50
CA VAL A 47 -8.73 -4.00 -2.17
C VAL A 47 -7.25 -3.73 -1.83
N SER A 48 -6.37 -3.77 -2.83
CA SER A 48 -4.95 -3.42 -2.67
C SER A 48 -4.75 -2.02 -2.10
N THR A 49 -5.60 -1.06 -2.45
CA THR A 49 -5.52 0.32 -1.90
C THR A 49 -5.71 0.34 -0.37
N ARG A 50 -6.64 -0.46 0.16
CA ARG A 50 -6.89 -0.57 1.60
C ARG A 50 -5.71 -1.22 2.32
N VAL A 51 -5.17 -2.29 1.75
CA VAL A 51 -4.00 -3.01 2.32
C VAL A 51 -2.80 -2.07 2.40
N LEU A 52 -2.49 -1.36 1.30
CA LEU A 52 -1.37 -0.43 1.27
C LEU A 52 -1.58 0.74 2.23
N ALA A 53 -2.80 1.25 2.37
CA ALA A 53 -3.11 2.29 3.35
C ALA A 53 -2.87 1.81 4.79
N ILE A 54 -3.37 0.63 5.17
CA ILE A 54 -3.14 0.03 6.51
C ILE A 54 -1.64 -0.06 6.81
N MET A 55 -0.89 -0.64 5.88
CA MET A 55 0.55 -0.82 6.08
C MET A 55 1.28 0.51 6.22
N HIS A 56 1.08 1.46 5.29
CA HIS A 56 1.81 2.73 5.32
C HIS A 56 1.42 3.62 6.51
N VAL A 57 0.16 3.60 6.94
CA VAL A 57 -0.27 4.29 8.16
C VAL A 57 0.42 3.70 9.39
N ALA A 58 0.51 2.37 9.49
CA ALA A 58 1.23 1.71 10.58
C ALA A 58 2.72 2.06 10.58
N MET A 59 3.37 2.06 9.41
CA MET A 59 4.77 2.49 9.29
C MET A 59 4.96 3.95 9.70
N PHE A 60 4.06 4.84 9.25
CA PHE A 60 4.11 6.25 9.57
C PHE A 60 3.98 6.50 11.08
N ASP A 61 2.94 5.97 11.72
CA ASP A 61 2.70 6.15 13.15
C ASP A 61 3.81 5.49 13.98
N ALA A 62 4.38 4.36 13.53
CA ALA A 62 5.49 3.71 14.21
C ALA A 62 6.75 4.59 14.23
N VAL A 63 7.10 5.21 13.11
CA VAL A 63 8.24 6.15 13.03
C VAL A 63 7.92 7.45 13.77
N ASN A 64 6.72 7.98 13.59
CA ASN A 64 6.31 9.24 14.20
C ASN A 64 6.16 9.13 15.72
N GLY A 65 5.81 7.97 16.26
CA GLY A 65 5.79 7.72 17.70
C GLY A 65 7.16 7.79 18.38
N ILE A 66 8.25 7.68 17.62
CA ILE A 66 9.64 7.77 18.14
C ILE A 66 10.18 9.20 18.07
N GLU A 67 9.93 9.92 16.96
CA GLU A 67 10.48 11.27 16.74
C GLU A 67 9.48 12.41 16.96
N ARG A 68 8.19 12.12 16.97
CA ARG A 68 7.07 13.06 17.18
C ARG A 68 7.17 14.35 16.36
N ARG A 69 7.46 14.22 15.06
CA ARG A 69 7.60 15.35 14.14
C ARG A 69 6.28 15.78 13.51
N TYR A 70 5.31 14.88 13.45
CA TYR A 70 4.03 15.08 12.77
C TYR A 70 2.86 14.73 13.68
N THR A 71 1.65 15.14 13.30
CA THR A 71 0.43 14.67 13.96
C THR A 71 0.24 13.18 13.67
N PRO A 72 0.09 12.31 14.68
CA PRO A 72 -0.23 10.90 14.47
C PRO A 72 -1.56 10.73 13.72
N ILE A 73 -1.68 9.65 12.95
CA ILE A 73 -2.92 9.30 12.27
C ILE A 73 -3.89 8.61 13.24
N HIS A 74 -3.37 7.71 14.09
CA HIS A 74 -4.16 6.98 15.06
C HIS A 74 -3.43 6.74 16.38
N VAL A 75 -2.18 6.29 16.35
CA VAL A 75 -1.42 5.95 17.57
C VAL A 75 -0.80 7.20 18.18
N ASP A 76 -1.42 7.70 19.26
CA ASP A 76 -1.10 9.00 19.87
C ASP A 76 -0.24 8.93 21.14
N PHE A 77 0.27 7.75 21.52
CA PHE A 77 1.22 7.55 22.63
C PHE A 77 2.67 7.33 22.17
N ASP A 78 3.63 7.66 23.04
CA ASP A 78 5.06 7.70 22.70
C ASP A 78 5.68 6.30 22.68
N ALA A 79 6.65 6.12 21.79
CA ALA A 79 7.48 4.93 21.77
C ALA A 79 8.43 4.87 22.99
N PRO A 80 8.85 3.67 23.41
CA PRO A 80 9.92 3.53 24.40
C PRO A 80 11.19 4.30 23.99
N PRO A 81 11.84 5.04 24.91
CA PRO A 81 13.05 5.81 24.58
C PRO A 81 14.14 4.95 23.95
N GLY A 82 14.74 5.44 22.86
CA GLY A 82 15.84 4.74 22.17
C GLY A 82 15.42 3.53 21.34
N ALA A 83 14.15 3.44 20.93
CA ALA A 83 13.70 2.54 19.89
C ALA A 83 14.25 2.93 18.51
N SER A 84 14.62 1.94 17.70
CA SER A 84 15.03 2.13 16.31
C SER A 84 13.81 2.44 15.43
N ARG A 85 13.88 3.55 14.68
CA ARG A 85 12.84 3.94 13.73
C ARG A 85 12.71 2.95 12.58
N ARG A 86 13.84 2.45 12.07
CA ARG A 86 13.84 1.51 10.94
C ARG A 86 13.28 0.17 11.35
N ALA A 87 13.67 -0.36 12.51
CA ALA A 87 13.10 -1.59 13.06
C ALA A 87 11.60 -1.44 13.34
N ALA A 88 11.16 -0.30 13.84
CA ALA A 88 9.74 -0.02 14.04
C ALA A 88 8.94 0.01 12.73
N ALA A 89 9.44 0.68 11.70
CA ALA A 89 8.81 0.70 10.38
C ALA A 89 8.72 -0.71 9.76
N ILE A 90 9.84 -1.46 9.80
CA ILE A 90 9.92 -2.84 9.31
C ILE A 90 8.89 -3.72 10.04
N GLN A 91 8.85 -3.67 11.36
CA GLN A 91 7.97 -4.52 12.14
C GLN A 91 6.50 -4.14 11.98
N ALA A 92 6.15 -2.85 11.90
CA ALA A 92 4.78 -2.41 11.64
C ALA A 92 4.27 -2.87 10.27
N ALA A 93 5.12 -2.78 9.24
CA ALA A 93 4.81 -3.30 7.91
C ALA A 93 4.62 -4.83 7.92
N TYR A 94 5.54 -5.55 8.57
CA TYR A 94 5.43 -6.99 8.74
C TYR A 94 4.14 -7.40 9.47
N ALA A 95 3.84 -6.78 10.61
CA ALA A 95 2.71 -7.12 11.47
C ALA A 95 1.37 -6.96 10.72
N THR A 96 1.24 -5.87 9.96
CA THR A 96 0.06 -5.62 9.12
C THR A 96 -0.05 -6.65 7.99
N LEU A 97 1.02 -6.88 7.23
CA LEU A 97 0.99 -7.80 6.09
C LEU A 97 0.82 -9.26 6.49
N VAL A 98 1.46 -9.74 7.56
CA VAL A 98 1.32 -11.14 8.00
C VAL A 98 -0.09 -11.45 8.49
N LYS A 99 -0.78 -10.46 9.06
CA LYS A 99 -2.20 -10.59 9.44
C LYS A 99 -3.12 -10.62 8.23
N LEU A 100 -2.85 -9.78 7.23
CA LEU A 100 -3.67 -9.66 6.02
C LEU A 100 -3.42 -10.80 5.02
N PHE A 101 -2.22 -11.40 5.03
CA PHE A 101 -1.81 -12.50 4.15
C PHE A 101 -1.20 -13.67 4.93
N PRO A 102 -1.98 -14.35 5.80
CA PRO A 102 -1.45 -15.39 6.70
C PRO A 102 -0.83 -16.57 5.94
N SER A 103 -1.30 -16.88 4.73
CA SER A 103 -0.72 -17.93 3.88
C SER A 103 0.68 -17.61 3.34
N GLN A 104 1.10 -16.34 3.40
CA GLN A 104 2.41 -15.86 2.94
C GLN A 104 3.39 -15.64 4.09
N LYS A 105 3.04 -16.07 5.31
CA LYS A 105 3.82 -15.82 6.53
C LYS A 105 5.29 -16.20 6.40
N SER A 106 5.62 -17.38 5.85
CA SER A 106 7.01 -17.82 5.70
C SER A 106 7.84 -16.85 4.84
N THR A 107 7.28 -16.36 3.74
CA THR A 107 7.94 -15.36 2.87
C THR A 107 8.11 -14.02 3.59
N LEU A 108 7.08 -13.55 4.28
CA LEU A 108 7.11 -12.29 5.04
C LEU A 108 8.08 -12.37 6.23
N ASP A 109 8.20 -13.52 6.88
CA ASP A 109 9.18 -13.78 7.95
C ASP A 109 10.59 -13.62 7.41
N ALA A 110 10.90 -14.27 6.28
CA ALA A 110 12.21 -14.19 5.65
C ALA A 110 12.55 -12.76 5.19
N GLN A 111 11.59 -12.03 4.63
CA GLN A 111 11.75 -10.62 4.25
C GLN A 111 12.04 -9.74 5.47
N ARG A 112 11.29 -9.89 6.55
CA ARG A 112 11.51 -9.16 7.80
C ARG A 112 12.88 -9.43 8.38
N ASP A 113 13.26 -10.70 8.47
CA ASP A 113 14.55 -11.07 9.05
C ASP A 113 15.70 -10.52 8.20
N ALA A 114 15.58 -10.52 6.87
CA ALA A 114 16.53 -9.89 5.97
C ALA A 114 16.64 -8.37 6.18
N SER A 115 15.51 -7.64 6.24
CA SER A 115 15.53 -6.19 6.48
C SER A 115 16.13 -5.83 7.85
N LEU A 116 15.79 -6.58 8.90
CA LEU A 116 16.32 -6.37 10.25
C LEU A 116 17.83 -6.66 10.32
N ASN A 117 18.29 -7.71 9.65
CA ASN A 117 19.72 -8.03 9.57
C ASN A 117 20.49 -6.96 8.79
N SER A 118 19.90 -6.43 7.71
CA SER A 118 20.51 -5.33 6.94
C SER A 118 20.76 -4.12 7.83
N ILE A 119 19.78 -3.66 8.60
CA ILE A 119 19.96 -2.49 9.48
C ILE A 119 20.90 -2.77 10.65
N ALA A 120 20.93 -4.02 11.17
CA ALA A 120 21.83 -4.42 12.24
C ALA A 120 23.31 -4.44 11.79
N SER A 121 23.56 -4.72 10.50
CA SER A 121 24.91 -4.74 9.91
C SER A 121 25.48 -3.35 9.59
N GLU A 122 24.65 -2.29 9.66
CA GLU A 122 25.09 -0.92 9.43
C GLU A 122 25.75 -0.37 10.70
N GLU A 123 27.07 -0.46 10.76
CA GLU A 123 27.85 0.05 11.90
C GLU A 123 27.50 1.53 12.20
N ALA A 124 27.30 1.81 13.49
CA ALA A 124 27.16 3.12 14.12
C ALA A 124 25.77 3.82 14.16
N VAL A 125 24.68 3.22 13.67
CA VAL A 125 23.33 3.86 13.77
C VAL A 125 22.42 3.20 14.81
N GLU A 126 22.41 1.86 14.87
CA GLU A 126 21.48 1.10 15.71
C GLU A 126 22.23 -0.02 16.46
N ASN A 127 21.84 -0.28 17.70
CA ASN A 127 22.32 -1.42 18.48
C ASN A 127 21.19 -2.43 18.71
N SER A 128 21.54 -3.66 19.12
CA SER A 128 20.57 -4.74 19.30
C SER A 128 19.42 -4.39 20.24
N GLN A 129 19.66 -3.59 21.29
CA GLN A 129 18.61 -3.15 22.20
C GLN A 129 17.66 -2.14 21.54
N SER A 130 18.19 -1.19 20.76
CA SER A 130 17.36 -0.24 20.01
C SER A 130 16.50 -0.93 18.96
N ILE A 131 17.04 -1.95 18.28
CA ILE A 131 16.31 -2.77 17.31
C ILE A 131 15.21 -3.55 18.01
N ALA A 132 15.51 -4.23 19.12
CA ALA A 132 14.50 -4.98 19.88
C ALA A 132 13.34 -4.08 20.35
N ARG A 133 13.64 -2.88 20.88
CA ARG A 133 12.61 -1.90 21.25
C ARG A 133 11.80 -1.41 20.04
N GLY A 134 12.46 -1.20 18.91
CA GLY A 134 11.80 -0.82 17.66
C GLY A 134 10.85 -1.92 17.16
N ILE A 135 11.25 -3.19 17.24
CA ILE A 135 10.39 -4.34 16.92
C ILE A 135 9.17 -4.35 17.84
N GLU A 136 9.34 -4.34 19.15
CA GLU A 136 8.21 -4.36 20.09
C GLU A 136 7.23 -3.21 19.83
N TRP A 137 7.75 -2.00 19.64
CA TRP A 137 6.97 -0.82 19.30
C TRP A 137 6.23 -0.94 17.96
N GLY A 138 6.92 -1.34 16.90
CA GLY A 138 6.32 -1.50 15.57
C GLY A 138 5.25 -2.58 15.54
N GLN A 139 5.42 -3.66 16.32
CA GLN A 139 4.39 -4.69 16.47
C GLN A 139 3.13 -4.11 17.10
N GLN A 140 3.26 -3.38 18.21
CA GLN A 140 2.14 -2.74 18.89
C GLN A 140 1.38 -1.79 17.95
N VAL A 141 2.10 -0.91 17.26
CA VAL A 141 1.48 0.03 16.31
C VAL A 141 0.78 -0.69 15.17
N GLY A 142 1.41 -1.71 14.59
CA GLY A 142 0.80 -2.52 13.53
C GLY A 142 -0.51 -3.18 13.96
N ASP A 143 -0.53 -3.74 15.18
CA ASP A 143 -1.71 -4.36 15.76
C ASP A 143 -2.82 -3.35 16.07
N ASP A 144 -2.48 -2.17 16.58
CA ASP A 144 -3.44 -1.10 16.88
C ASP A 144 -4.08 -0.56 15.59
N ILE A 145 -3.31 -0.34 14.52
CA ILE A 145 -3.85 0.06 13.22
C ILE A 145 -4.77 -1.03 12.63
N LEU A 146 -4.39 -2.31 12.73
CA LEU A 146 -5.24 -3.41 12.29
C LEU A 146 -6.54 -3.48 13.10
N ALA A 147 -6.47 -3.29 14.42
CA ALA A 147 -7.63 -3.28 15.31
C ALA A 147 -8.56 -2.13 14.97
N TRP A 148 -8.04 -0.91 14.81
CA TRP A 148 -8.80 0.25 14.36
C TRP A 148 -9.50 -0.02 13.03
N ARG A 149 -8.78 -0.54 12.04
CA ARG A 149 -9.33 -0.79 10.71
C ARG A 149 -10.16 -2.06 10.62
N SER A 150 -10.26 -2.88 11.66
CA SER A 150 -11.11 -4.07 11.66
C SER A 150 -12.61 -3.76 11.59
N THR A 151 -12.99 -2.54 11.99
CA THR A 151 -14.40 -2.08 12.03
C THR A 151 -14.73 -1.05 10.95
N ASP A 152 -13.88 -0.89 9.93
CA ASP A 152 -14.02 0.15 8.92
C ASP A 152 -15.10 -0.09 7.84
N GLY A 153 -15.92 -1.13 8.01
CA GLY A 153 -16.97 -1.52 7.08
C GLY A 153 -16.52 -2.43 5.94
N PHE A 154 -15.25 -2.86 5.90
CA PHE A 154 -14.77 -3.81 4.89
C PHE A 154 -15.35 -5.22 5.08
N THR A 155 -15.58 -5.65 6.32
CA THR A 155 -16.06 -7.00 6.68
C THR A 155 -17.21 -6.90 7.70
N PRO A 156 -18.25 -7.74 7.59
CA PRO A 156 -18.54 -8.65 6.48
C PRO A 156 -18.96 -7.86 5.22
N PRO A 157 -18.72 -8.40 4.01
CA PRO A 157 -19.25 -7.78 2.79
C PRO A 157 -20.79 -7.86 2.81
N PRO A 158 -21.49 -6.86 2.24
CA PRO A 158 -22.93 -6.90 2.05
C PRO A 158 -23.32 -7.98 1.03
N PRO A 159 -24.63 -8.28 0.90
CA PRO A 159 -25.11 -9.19 -0.13
C PRO A 159 -24.65 -8.79 -1.54
N PRO A 160 -24.42 -9.74 -2.46
CA PRO A 160 -24.01 -9.44 -3.82
C PRO A 160 -25.00 -8.51 -4.55
N PHE A 161 -24.47 -7.54 -5.29
CA PHE A 161 -25.27 -6.62 -6.10
C PHE A 161 -25.46 -7.17 -7.53
N PHE A 162 -26.68 -7.53 -7.89
CA PHE A 162 -26.99 -8.08 -9.22
C PHE A 162 -27.47 -7.03 -10.24
N GLY A 163 -27.49 -5.75 -9.86
CA GLY A 163 -28.03 -4.71 -10.74
C GLY A 163 -29.55 -4.75 -10.83
N GLY A 164 -30.09 -4.30 -11.96
CA GLY A 164 -31.53 -4.32 -12.21
C GLY A 164 -31.91 -4.38 -13.69
N THR A 165 -33.21 -4.50 -13.97
CA THR A 165 -33.75 -4.80 -15.31
C THR A 165 -34.26 -3.59 -16.08
N ASP A 166 -34.28 -2.41 -15.47
CA ASP A 166 -34.73 -1.18 -16.14
C ASP A 166 -33.61 -0.56 -16.98
N VAL A 167 -33.98 0.28 -17.95
CA VAL A 167 -33.01 0.99 -18.80
C VAL A 167 -32.15 1.92 -17.94
N GLY A 168 -30.84 1.88 -18.14
CA GLY A 168 -29.86 2.68 -17.39
C GLY A 168 -29.37 2.06 -16.07
N GLN A 169 -29.98 0.97 -15.60
CA GLN A 169 -29.45 0.24 -14.45
C GLN A 169 -28.28 -0.66 -14.89
N TRP A 170 -27.21 -0.68 -14.08
CA TRP A 170 -26.08 -1.58 -14.29
C TRP A 170 -26.54 -3.04 -14.27
N ARG A 171 -25.90 -3.89 -15.10
CA ARG A 171 -26.15 -5.33 -15.18
C ARG A 171 -24.84 -6.11 -15.31
N PRO A 172 -24.80 -7.36 -14.81
CA PRO A 172 -23.70 -8.27 -15.09
C PRO A 172 -23.47 -8.44 -16.59
N THR A 173 -22.21 -8.44 -17.01
CA THR A 173 -21.83 -8.57 -18.43
C THR A 173 -21.23 -9.95 -18.74
N PRO A 174 -21.35 -10.43 -20.01
CA PRO A 174 -20.66 -11.64 -20.46
C PRO A 174 -19.14 -11.52 -20.31
N PRO A 175 -18.40 -12.65 -20.27
CA PRO A 175 -18.91 -14.01 -20.38
C PRO A 175 -19.38 -14.60 -19.04
N ARG A 176 -18.99 -14.02 -17.90
CA ARG A 176 -19.17 -14.65 -16.58
C ARG A 176 -20.39 -14.15 -15.80
N PHE A 177 -20.97 -13.01 -16.17
CA PHE A 177 -22.14 -12.44 -15.50
C PHE A 177 -21.97 -12.33 -13.97
N LEU A 178 -20.81 -11.84 -13.53
CA LEU A 178 -20.52 -11.68 -12.11
C LEU A 178 -21.34 -10.55 -11.48
N PRO A 179 -21.65 -10.62 -10.17
CA PRO A 179 -22.20 -9.49 -9.42
C PRO A 179 -21.28 -8.28 -9.44
N GLY A 180 -21.87 -7.10 -9.19
CA GLY A 180 -21.16 -5.85 -9.03
C GLY A 180 -20.14 -5.95 -7.91
N ALA A 181 -18.91 -5.52 -8.18
CA ALA A 181 -17.80 -5.69 -7.27
C ALA A 181 -17.86 -4.68 -6.12
N LEU A 182 -17.56 -5.15 -4.91
CA LEU A 182 -17.20 -4.35 -3.74
C LEU A 182 -18.20 -3.22 -3.36
N PRO A 183 -19.52 -3.45 -3.33
CA PRO A 183 -20.48 -2.40 -2.98
C PRO A 183 -20.25 -1.78 -1.58
N GLN A 184 -19.58 -2.48 -0.66
CA GLN A 184 -19.20 -1.91 0.64
C GLN A 184 -18.27 -0.70 0.56
N TRP A 185 -17.48 -0.53 -0.52
CA TRP A 185 -16.56 0.60 -0.65
C TRP A 185 -17.27 1.96 -0.59
N ALA A 186 -18.57 2.00 -0.93
CA ALA A 186 -19.40 3.20 -0.87
C ALA A 186 -19.70 3.68 0.57
N HIS A 187 -19.51 2.81 1.57
CA HIS A 187 -19.90 3.08 2.96
C HIS A 187 -18.78 2.84 3.97
N MET A 188 -17.60 2.40 3.51
CA MET A 188 -16.44 2.22 4.36
C MET A 188 -16.03 3.56 5.01
N THR A 189 -15.51 3.47 6.23
CA THR A 189 -14.96 4.64 6.94
C THR A 189 -13.77 5.19 6.14
N PRO A 190 -13.82 6.44 5.65
CA PRO A 190 -12.72 7.02 4.88
C PRO A 190 -11.46 7.21 5.73
N TRP A 191 -10.32 7.44 5.05
CA TRP A 191 -9.05 7.77 5.71
C TRP A 191 -8.91 9.27 5.97
N ALA A 192 -9.21 10.09 4.97
CA ALA A 192 -9.03 11.55 5.01
C ALA A 192 -10.31 12.34 4.73
N MET A 193 -11.31 11.72 4.08
CA MET A 193 -12.58 12.38 3.81
C MET A 193 -13.46 12.44 5.06
N SER A 194 -14.26 13.49 5.19
CA SER A 194 -15.22 13.63 6.31
C SER A 194 -16.42 12.70 6.17
N SER A 195 -16.79 12.34 4.95
CA SER A 195 -17.86 11.39 4.63
C SER A 195 -17.60 10.70 3.28
N PRO A 196 -18.19 9.52 3.02
CA PRO A 196 -18.03 8.83 1.73
C PRO A 196 -18.56 9.61 0.51
N ASP A 197 -19.43 10.59 0.71
CA ASP A 197 -20.06 11.40 -0.34
C ASP A 197 -19.49 12.83 -0.46
N GLN A 198 -18.40 13.15 0.25
CA GLN A 198 -17.78 14.48 0.24
C GLN A 198 -17.52 15.03 -1.18
N PHE A 199 -17.18 14.16 -2.13
CA PHE A 199 -16.91 14.52 -3.52
C PHE A 199 -17.91 13.90 -4.51
N ARG A 200 -19.15 13.67 -4.09
CA ARG A 200 -20.17 13.09 -4.98
C ARG A 200 -20.47 14.05 -6.15
N PRO A 201 -20.27 13.64 -7.41
CA PRO A 201 -20.59 14.47 -8.57
C PRO A 201 -22.10 14.55 -8.81
N LEU A 202 -22.51 15.41 -9.74
CA LEU A 202 -23.87 15.38 -10.29
C LEU A 202 -24.15 14.03 -10.97
N GLY A 203 -25.44 13.70 -11.12
CA GLY A 203 -25.85 12.49 -11.83
C GLY A 203 -25.40 12.49 -13.29
N PRO A 204 -25.35 11.30 -13.93
CA PRO A 204 -24.99 11.18 -15.34
C PRO A 204 -26.01 11.90 -16.24
N PRO A 205 -25.65 12.18 -17.51
CA PRO A 205 -26.61 12.71 -18.48
C PRO A 205 -27.88 11.84 -18.55
N ALA A 206 -29.03 12.49 -18.75
CA ALA A 206 -30.29 11.77 -18.91
C ALA A 206 -30.20 10.83 -20.12
N LEU A 207 -30.76 9.63 -20.01
CA LEU A 207 -30.71 8.60 -21.07
C LEU A 207 -31.37 9.06 -22.38
N THR A 208 -32.24 10.07 -22.32
CA THR A 208 -32.92 10.69 -23.46
C THR A 208 -32.22 11.93 -24.00
N SER A 209 -31.06 12.31 -23.47
CA SER A 209 -30.33 13.51 -23.88
C SER A 209 -29.44 13.28 -25.09
N ASP A 210 -29.22 14.34 -25.86
CA ASP A 210 -28.28 14.35 -26.98
C ASP A 210 -26.85 14.01 -26.51
N GLN A 211 -26.47 14.44 -25.31
CA GLN A 211 -25.17 14.11 -24.71
C GLN A 211 -25.00 12.61 -24.51
N TYR A 212 -26.00 11.93 -23.92
CA TYR A 212 -25.94 10.48 -23.73
C TYR A 212 -25.83 9.75 -25.08
N ALA A 213 -26.55 10.21 -26.11
CA ALA A 213 -26.47 9.65 -27.45
C ALA A 213 -25.08 9.84 -28.08
N ALA A 214 -24.47 11.02 -27.90
CA ALA A 214 -23.11 11.29 -28.36
C ALA A 214 -22.09 10.37 -27.66
N ASP A 215 -22.14 10.25 -26.34
CA ASP A 215 -21.22 9.43 -25.55
C ASP A 215 -21.29 7.94 -25.95
N VAL A 216 -22.50 7.41 -26.17
CA VAL A 216 -22.68 6.02 -26.63
C VAL A 216 -22.10 5.81 -28.03
N ASN A 217 -22.27 6.78 -28.94
CA ASN A 217 -21.75 6.69 -30.29
C ASN A 217 -20.22 6.77 -30.31
N GLU A 218 -19.62 7.62 -29.49
CA GLU A 218 -18.16 7.70 -29.34
C GLU A 218 -17.58 6.36 -28.87
N VAL A 219 -18.13 5.78 -27.79
CA VAL A 219 -17.68 4.47 -27.29
C VAL A 219 -17.85 3.38 -28.34
N LYS A 220 -18.94 3.42 -29.12
CA LYS A 220 -19.18 2.48 -30.21
C LYS A 220 -18.14 2.63 -31.34
N GLU A 221 -17.77 3.86 -31.68
CA GLU A 221 -16.79 4.16 -32.72
C GLU A 221 -15.39 3.75 -32.29
N ILE A 222 -14.94 4.16 -31.11
CA ILE A 222 -13.57 3.86 -30.62
C ILE A 222 -13.44 2.39 -30.20
N GLY A 223 -14.51 1.80 -29.65
CA GLY A 223 -14.53 0.41 -29.20
C GLY A 223 -14.71 -0.62 -30.31
N SER A 224 -14.76 -0.19 -31.57
CA SER A 224 -14.86 -1.11 -32.71
C SER A 224 -13.58 -1.93 -32.85
N ASN A 225 -13.68 -3.21 -33.23
CA ASN A 225 -12.51 -4.06 -33.49
C ASN A 225 -11.63 -3.57 -34.65
N SER A 226 -12.05 -2.51 -35.36
CA SER A 226 -11.38 -1.91 -36.51
C SER A 226 -10.80 -0.52 -36.23
N SER A 227 -10.85 -0.06 -34.98
CA SER A 227 -10.36 1.27 -34.57
C SER A 227 -8.88 1.27 -34.18
#